data_AF-A0AAV5SIL2-F1
#
_entry.id   AF-A0AAV5SIL2-F1
#
_cell.length_a   1.000
_cell.length_b   1.000
_cell.length_c   1.000
_cell.angle_alpha   90.00
_cell.angle_beta   90.00
_cell.angle_gamma   90.00
#
_symmetry.space_group_name_H-M   'P 1'
#
loop_
_entity.id
_entity.type
_entity.pdbx_description
1 polymer ?
#
loop_
_entity_poly.entity_id
_entity_poly.type
_entity_poly.pdbx_seq_one_letter_code
_entity_poly.pdbx_strand_id
1 'polypeptide(L)'
;MRFIFLLLLALPVMTALKCWVGTTISNRSGSGFQKQECAEGKAFCFTNKFNSRGEIMTMKGCDYGLCQRVECRGLRCCCRSHYCN
;
A
#
# COMPACT_ATOMS: atom_id res chain seq x y z
N MET A 1 -18.30 8.82 42.45
CA MET A 1 -18.03 7.75 41.48
C MET A 1 -18.42 8.21 40.07
N ARG A 2 -17.61 9.06 39.43
CA ARG A 2 -17.96 9.73 38.16
C ARG A 2 -16.76 9.92 37.22
N PHE A 3 -15.75 9.05 37.30
CA PHE A 3 -14.52 9.16 36.48
C PHE A 3 -14.25 7.96 35.56
N ILE A 4 -15.15 6.99 35.48
CA ILE A 4 -14.88 5.73 34.74
C ILE A 4 -15.25 5.83 33.24
N PHE A 5 -16.01 6.85 32.81
CA PHE A 5 -16.51 6.93 31.43
C PHE A 5 -15.52 7.48 30.38
N LEU A 6 -14.33 7.97 30.77
CA LEU A 6 -13.35 8.54 29.83
C LEU A 6 -12.28 7.56 29.38
N LEU A 7 -12.25 6.32 29.90
CA LEU A 7 -11.19 5.34 29.60
C LEU A 7 -11.46 4.44 28.39
N LEU A 8 -12.63 4.56 27.73
CA LEU A 8 -13.04 3.70 26.61
C LEU A 8 -12.78 4.31 25.21
N LEU A 9 -12.25 5.54 25.12
CA LEU A 9 -12.09 6.26 23.85
C LEU A 9 -10.66 6.28 23.26
N ALA A 10 -9.77 5.42 23.75
CA ALA A 10 -8.39 5.32 23.25
C ALA A 10 -8.07 3.95 22.63
N LEU A 11 -9.06 3.26 22.05
CA LEU A 11 -8.76 2.17 21.13
C LEU A 11 -8.12 2.79 19.88
N PRO A 12 -6.84 2.52 19.59
CA PRO A 12 -6.27 2.94 18.32
C PRO A 12 -7.07 2.21 17.25
N VAL A 13 -7.93 2.94 16.54
CA VAL A 13 -8.57 2.44 15.33
C VAL A 13 -7.41 2.16 14.39
N MET A 14 -7.01 0.89 14.28
CA MET A 14 -6.03 0.47 13.29
C MET A 14 -6.71 0.61 11.95
N THR A 15 -6.67 1.83 11.38
CA THR A 15 -7.21 2.06 10.05
C THR A 15 -6.37 1.25 9.08
N ALA A 16 -7.00 0.29 8.42
CA ALA A 16 -6.31 -0.55 7.46
C ALA A 16 -5.65 0.32 6.39
N LEU A 17 -4.40 0.00 6.06
CA LEU A 17 -3.63 0.73 5.06
C LEU A 17 -4.39 0.71 3.73
N LYS A 18 -4.33 1.79 2.97
CA LYS A 18 -4.98 1.87 1.65
C LYS A 18 -3.90 2.08 0.61
N CYS A 19 -3.95 1.34 -0.49
CA CYS A 19 -2.93 1.38 -1.54
C CYS A 19 -3.57 1.53 -2.91
N TRP A 20 -2.77 1.94 -3.89
CA TRP A 20 -3.09 1.76 -5.28
C TRP A 20 -2.86 0.29 -5.65
N VAL A 21 -3.84 -0.34 -6.29
CA VAL A 21 -3.78 -1.74 -6.72
C VAL A 21 -4.07 -1.85 -8.21
N GLY A 22 -3.27 -2.63 -8.91
CA GLY A 22 -3.47 -2.91 -10.34
C GLY A 22 -2.16 -3.06 -11.10
N THR A 23 -2.28 -3.36 -12.38
CA THR A 23 -1.14 -3.54 -13.29
C THR A 23 -1.40 -2.76 -14.57
N THR A 24 -0.40 -2.00 -15.02
CA THR A 24 -0.48 -1.21 -16.25
C THR A 24 0.83 -1.25 -17.03
N ILE A 25 0.78 -0.99 -18.32
CA ILE A 25 1.96 -0.79 -19.18
C ILE A 25 2.29 0.72 -19.13
N SER A 26 3.51 1.11 -18.77
CA SER A 26 3.93 2.51 -18.51
C SER A 26 3.58 3.43 -19.69
N ASN A 27 3.04 4.65 -19.54
CA ASN A 27 3.53 5.78 -18.75
C ASN A 27 2.36 6.65 -18.21
N ARG A 28 1.12 6.16 -18.28
CA ARG A 28 -0.07 6.93 -17.90
C ARG A 28 -0.33 6.81 -16.41
N SER A 29 0.25 7.75 -15.68
CA SER A 29 -0.07 8.11 -14.30
C SER A 29 -1.59 8.35 -14.17
N GLY A 30 -2.29 7.41 -13.54
CA GLY A 30 -3.60 7.67 -12.93
C GLY A 30 -4.80 6.84 -13.42
N SER A 31 -4.77 6.24 -14.61
CA SER A 31 -5.98 5.63 -15.20
C SER A 31 -6.08 4.09 -15.11
N GLY A 32 -5.15 3.42 -14.43
CA GLY A 32 -5.10 1.94 -14.37
C GLY A 32 -5.03 1.34 -12.97
N PHE A 33 -5.07 2.17 -11.91
CA PHE A 33 -4.95 1.69 -10.54
C PHE A 33 -6.20 2.05 -9.75
N GLN A 34 -6.68 1.10 -8.96
CA GLN A 34 -7.82 1.28 -8.08
C GLN A 34 -7.36 1.55 -6.65
N LYS A 35 -8.10 2.39 -5.93
CA LYS A 35 -7.92 2.58 -4.50
C LYS A 35 -8.49 1.37 -3.78
N GLN A 36 -7.67 0.67 -3.00
CA GLN A 36 -8.12 -0.49 -2.25
C GLN A 36 -7.63 -0.43 -0.81
N GLU A 37 -8.50 -0.84 0.10
CA GLU A 37 -8.15 -1.09 1.50
C GLU A 37 -7.46 -2.45 1.62
N CYS A 38 -6.30 -2.46 2.26
CA CYS A 38 -5.51 -3.67 2.47
C CYS A 38 -6.11 -4.52 3.57
N ALA A 39 -5.89 -5.83 3.50
CA ALA A 39 -6.25 -6.73 4.59
C ALA A 39 -5.56 -6.35 5.91
N GLU A 40 -6.10 -6.83 7.04
CA GLU A 40 -5.49 -6.65 8.34
C GLU A 40 -4.06 -7.22 8.38
N GLY A 41 -3.17 -6.56 9.13
CA GLY A 41 -1.75 -6.91 9.22
C GLY A 41 -0.90 -6.46 8.03
N LYS A 42 -1.48 -5.81 7.01
CA LYS A 42 -0.73 -5.25 5.88
C LYS A 42 -0.19 -3.87 6.23
N ALA A 43 1.12 -3.79 6.41
CA ALA A 43 1.80 -2.56 6.83
C ALA A 43 2.39 -1.75 5.68
N PHE A 44 2.40 -2.26 4.44
CA PHE A 44 3.06 -1.60 3.31
C PHE A 44 2.23 -1.63 2.03
N CYS A 45 2.43 -0.59 1.23
CA CYS A 45 2.12 -0.59 -0.19
C CYS A 45 3.40 -0.84 -0.99
N PHE A 46 3.29 -1.51 -2.14
CA PHE A 46 4.43 -1.76 -3.03
C PHE A 46 4.15 -1.31 -4.46
N THR A 47 5.23 -0.97 -5.17
CA THR A 47 5.27 -0.79 -6.62
C THR A 47 6.37 -1.66 -7.17
N ASN A 48 6.10 -2.44 -8.20
CA ASN A 48 7.08 -3.28 -8.88
C ASN A 48 7.01 -3.04 -10.39
N LYS A 49 8.13 -2.64 -10.98
CA LYS A 49 8.26 -2.52 -12.43
C LYS A 49 8.96 -3.74 -13.00
N PHE A 50 8.56 -4.21 -14.17
CA PHE A 50 9.23 -5.30 -14.85
C PHE A 50 9.02 -5.19 -16.36
N ASN A 51 9.99 -5.68 -17.13
CA ASN A 51 9.86 -5.73 -18.58
C ASN A 51 9.04 -6.96 -18.97
N SER A 52 7.99 -6.76 -19.77
CA SER A 52 7.23 -7.82 -20.40
C SER A 52 7.19 -7.54 -21.90
N ARG A 53 7.81 -8.41 -22.70
CA ARG A 53 7.82 -8.32 -24.17
C ARG A 53 8.29 -6.98 -24.74
N GLY A 54 9.27 -6.34 -24.07
CA GLY A 54 9.81 -5.04 -24.49
C GLY A 54 9.09 -3.84 -23.87
N GLU A 55 7.99 -4.06 -23.16
CA GLU A 55 7.21 -3.00 -22.51
C GLU A 55 7.44 -2.99 -21.00
N ILE A 56 7.52 -1.79 -20.40
CA ILE A 56 7.64 -1.66 -18.95
C ILE A 56 6.26 -1.78 -18.33
N MET A 57 6.00 -2.88 -17.63
CA MET A 57 4.81 -3.03 -16.80
C MET A 57 5.07 -2.49 -15.39
N THR A 58 4.07 -1.86 -14.81
CA THR A 58 4.05 -1.38 -13.43
C THR A 58 2.90 -2.06 -12.70
N MET A 59 3.23 -2.81 -11.66
CA MET A 59 2.30 -3.44 -10.74
C MET A 59 2.32 -2.71 -9.41
N LYS A 60 1.16 -2.40 -8.86
CA LYS A 60 0.99 -1.78 -7.55
C LYS A 60 0.08 -2.65 -6.68
N GLY A 61 0.33 -2.70 -5.38
CA GLY A 61 -0.51 -3.48 -4.48
C GLY A 61 -0.27 -3.24 -3.00
N CYS A 62 -1.13 -3.85 -2.18
CA CYS A 62 -0.86 -4.11 -0.77
C CYS A 62 0.22 -5.19 -0.66
N ASP A 63 1.15 -5.01 0.26
CA ASP A 63 2.28 -5.94 0.39
C ASP A 63 1.89 -7.27 1.04
N TYR A 64 2.12 -8.39 0.34
CA TYR A 64 1.92 -9.76 0.85
C TYR A 64 3.23 -10.39 1.35
N GLY A 65 4.09 -9.61 2.02
CA GLY A 65 5.38 -10.08 2.55
C GLY A 65 6.58 -9.83 1.65
N LEU A 66 6.43 -9.00 0.61
CA LEU A 66 7.50 -8.55 -0.28
C LEU A 66 8.24 -7.32 0.28
N CYS A 67 7.66 -6.61 1.25
CA CYS A 67 8.20 -5.40 1.88
C CYS A 67 8.47 -5.64 3.36
N GLN A 68 9.74 -5.53 3.76
CA GLN A 68 10.14 -5.58 5.17
C GLN A 68 10.35 -4.18 5.77
N ARG A 69 10.66 -3.20 4.91
CA ARG A 69 10.93 -1.81 5.29
C ARG A 69 10.60 -0.86 4.15
N VAL A 70 10.52 0.43 4.46
CA VAL A 70 10.35 1.50 3.46
C VAL A 70 11.66 1.65 2.71
N GLU A 71 11.70 1.16 1.48
CA GLU A 71 12.88 1.22 0.61
C GLU A 71 12.51 1.00 -0.85
N CYS A 72 13.41 1.41 -1.75
CA CYS A 72 13.38 0.99 -3.15
C CYS A 72 14.60 0.12 -3.44
N ARG A 73 14.37 -1.10 -3.94
CA ARG A 73 15.41 -2.02 -4.42
C ARG A 73 15.18 -2.31 -5.90
N GLY A 74 16.01 -1.70 -6.75
CA GLY A 74 15.90 -1.83 -8.20
C GLY A 74 14.54 -1.32 -8.70
N LEU A 75 13.75 -2.22 -9.27
CA LEU A 75 12.43 -1.89 -9.84
C LEU A 75 11.28 -2.02 -8.82
N ARG A 76 11.56 -2.39 -7.57
CA ARG A 76 10.58 -2.52 -6.50
C ARG A 76 10.73 -1.40 -5.47
N CYS A 77 9.63 -0.78 -5.08
CA CYS A 77 9.55 0.22 -4.03
C CYS A 77 8.47 -0.15 -3.00
N CYS A 78 8.74 0.12 -1.74
CA CYS A 78 7.88 -0.15 -0.60
C CYS A 78 7.70 1.11 0.25
N CYS A 79 6.48 1.38 0.71
CA CYS A 79 6.15 2.58 1.50
C CYS A 79 5.02 2.31 2.52
N ARG A 80 4.92 3.15 3.56
CA ARG A 80 4.01 2.97 4.73
C ARG A 80 3.03 4.13 4.94
N SER A 81 2.40 4.61 3.87
CA SER A 81 1.35 5.65 3.97
C SER A 81 0.22 5.34 3.00
N HIS A 82 -0.98 5.88 3.26
CA HIS A 82 -2.11 5.68 2.36
C HIS A 82 -1.77 6.17 0.94
N TYR A 83 -1.97 5.29 -0.05
CA TYR A 83 -1.81 5.57 -1.48
C TYR A 83 -0.40 6.03 -1.90
N CYS A 84 0.63 5.66 -1.13
CA CYS A 84 2.00 6.09 -1.38
C CYS A 84 2.69 5.39 -2.56
N ASN A 85 2.17 4.23 -2.98
CA ASN A 85 2.83 3.37 -3.96
C ASN A 85 2.59 3.79 -5.38
#